data_AF-M0FSF9-F1
#
_entry.id   AF-M0FSF9-F1
#
_cell.length_a   1.000
_cell.length_b   1.000
_cell.length_c   1.000
_cell.angle_alpha   90.00
_cell.angle_beta   90.00
_cell.angle_gamma   90.00
#
_symmetry.space_group_name_H-M   'P 1'
#
loop_
_entity.id
_entity.type
_entity.pdbx_description
1 polymer ?
#
loop_
_entity_poly.entity_id
_entity_poly.type
_entity_poly.pdbx_seq_one_letter_code
_entity_poly.pdbx_strand_id
1 'polypeptide(L)'
;MSDREPRARTECDPADSTDTVRVRDTDGDHVTDLEVERGTVLRDALLDAGISPYARLTKRVNCGGRGLCATCGVRVRSGEPTPDHWHDDLAARFGYPRLSCQLRVDGPMTVELVEKVVWGGRE
;
A
#
# COMPACT_ATOMS: atom_id res chain seq x y z
N MET A 1 32.07 38.40 22.01
CA MET A 1 31.91 38.07 20.58
C MET A 1 31.68 36.57 20.55
N SER A 2 30.42 36.20 20.78
CA SER A 2 29.99 34.86 21.17
C SER A 2 29.65 34.03 19.93
N ASP A 3 30.21 32.83 19.94
CA ASP A 3 29.59 31.58 19.49
C ASP A 3 29.18 31.50 18.02
N ARG A 4 30.12 31.01 17.20
CA ARG A 4 29.87 30.48 15.86
C ARG A 4 29.20 29.11 16.00
N GLU A 5 27.87 29.12 15.91
CA GLU A 5 27.04 27.92 15.89
C GLU A 5 27.50 26.94 14.79
N PRO A 6 27.69 25.65 15.09
CA PRO A 6 27.94 24.65 14.05
C PRO A 6 26.65 24.47 13.25
N ARG A 7 26.70 24.82 11.95
CA ARG A 7 25.63 24.54 10.99
C ARG A 7 25.31 23.04 11.07
N ALA A 8 24.05 22.74 11.37
CA ALA A 8 23.50 21.40 11.42
C ALA A 8 23.99 20.58 10.21
N ARG A 9 24.67 19.47 10.51
CA ARG A 9 24.93 18.44 9.52
C ARG A 9 23.59 17.78 9.23
N THR A 10 22.97 18.12 8.10
CA THR A 10 21.94 17.27 7.50
C THR A 10 22.68 16.05 6.96
N GLU A 11 22.75 15.02 7.78
CA GLU A 11 23.13 13.68 7.37
C GLU A 11 21.81 12.93 7.14
N CYS A 12 21.22 13.10 5.95
CA CYS A 12 20.26 12.15 5.41
C CYS A 12 21.03 11.30 4.40
N ASP A 13 21.37 10.08 4.79
CA ASP A 13 21.94 9.08 3.89
C ASP A 13 20.88 8.71 2.81
N PRO A 14 21.16 8.91 1.52
CA PRO A 14 20.16 8.79 0.44
C PRO A 14 19.95 7.36 -0.09
N ALA A 15 20.22 6.32 0.71
CA ALA A 15 20.03 4.92 0.34
C ALA A 15 18.94 4.20 1.16
N ASP A 16 18.37 4.86 2.18
CA ASP A 16 17.70 4.18 3.29
C ASP A 16 16.45 4.92 3.76
N SER A 17 15.52 5.17 2.83
CA SER A 17 14.26 5.80 3.19
C SER A 17 13.11 4.81 3.13
N THR A 18 13.08 3.91 4.11
CA THR A 18 11.93 3.05 4.36
C THR A 18 10.81 3.86 5.02
N ASP A 19 9.57 3.50 4.72
CA ASP A 19 8.38 3.98 5.39
C ASP A 19 7.60 2.82 5.99
N THR A 20 6.90 3.11 7.09
CA THR A 20 6.06 2.13 7.74
C THR A 20 4.71 2.00 7.03
N VAL A 21 4.42 0.80 6.55
CA VAL A 21 3.11 0.41 6.01
C VAL A 21 2.40 -0.47 7.03
N ARG A 22 1.34 0.06 7.64
CA ARG A 22 0.47 -0.68 8.56
C ARG A 22 -0.62 -1.41 7.79
N VAL A 23 -0.62 -2.73 7.83
CA VAL A 23 -1.57 -3.59 7.12
C VAL A 23 -2.58 -4.18 8.10
N ARG A 24 -3.86 -3.97 7.84
CA ARG A 24 -4.97 -4.61 8.56
C ARG A 24 -5.50 -5.78 7.75
N ASP A 25 -5.63 -6.93 8.38
CA ASP A 25 -6.20 -8.13 7.75
C ASP A 25 -7.71 -7.97 7.50
N THR A 26 -8.29 -8.89 6.72
CA THR A 26 -9.70 -8.87 6.33
C THR A 26 -10.67 -8.95 7.50
N ASP A 27 -10.30 -9.68 8.55
CA ASP A 27 -11.09 -9.81 9.78
C ASP A 27 -10.94 -8.60 10.72
N GLY A 28 -10.03 -7.68 10.42
CA GLY A 28 -9.76 -6.48 11.23
C GLY A 28 -9.08 -6.73 12.59
N ASP A 29 -8.92 -8.00 12.97
CA ASP A 29 -8.35 -8.42 14.27
C ASP A 29 -6.82 -8.45 14.27
N HIS A 30 -6.20 -8.60 13.09
CA HIS A 30 -4.75 -8.64 12.94
C HIS A 30 -4.20 -7.40 12.22
N VAL A 31 -3.14 -6.83 12.80
CA VAL A 31 -2.43 -5.67 12.24
C VAL A 31 -0.93 -6.02 12.17
N THR A 32 -0.34 -5.83 11.00
CA THR A 32 1.09 -6.06 10.74
C THR A 32 1.72 -4.77 10.26
N ASP A 33 2.81 -4.33 10.88
CA ASP A 33 3.61 -3.19 10.41
C ASP A 33 4.75 -3.71 9.52
N LEU A 34 4.91 -3.14 8.33
CA LEU A 34 5.95 -3.46 7.36
C LEU A 34 6.88 -2.27 7.15
N GLU A 35 8.18 -2.50 7.09
CA GLU A 35 9.16 -1.50 6.65
C GLU A 35 9.35 -1.65 5.14
N VAL A 36 8.98 -0.63 4.37
CA VAL A 36 8.94 -0.70 2.91
C VAL A 36 9.76 0.43 2.33
N GLU A 37 10.66 0.11 1.40
CA GLU A 37 11.44 1.13 0.69
C GLU A 37 10.52 2.09 -0.09
N ARG A 38 10.78 3.40 0.01
CA ARG A 38 10.04 4.41 -0.76
C ARG A 38 10.07 4.13 -2.25
N GLY A 39 8.95 4.37 -2.92
CA GLY A 39 8.74 4.09 -4.34
C GLY A 39 8.38 2.64 -4.65
N THR A 40 8.46 1.72 -3.67
CA THR A 40 8.06 0.31 -3.85
C THR A 40 6.57 0.22 -4.16
N VAL A 41 6.21 -0.66 -5.11
CA VAL A 41 4.82 -0.96 -5.40
C VAL A 41 4.22 -1.72 -4.23
N LEU A 42 3.12 -1.21 -3.67
CA LEU A 42 2.51 -1.76 -2.46
C LEU A 42 2.16 -3.24 -2.61
N ARG A 43 1.68 -3.69 -3.78
CA ARG A 43 1.43 -5.11 -4.04
C ARG A 43 2.68 -5.96 -3.79
N ASP A 44 3.82 -5.51 -4.27
CA ASP A 44 5.05 -6.31 -4.25
C ASP A 44 5.58 -6.35 -2.81
N ALA A 45 5.60 -5.21 -2.11
CA ALA A 45 5.90 -5.15 -0.69
C ALA A 45 5.04 -6.09 0.17
N LEU A 46 3.72 -6.14 -0.10
CA LEU A 46 2.82 -7.07 0.59
C LEU A 46 3.20 -8.53 0.30
N LEU A 47 3.45 -8.87 -0.97
CA LEU A 47 3.79 -10.24 -1.39
C LEU A 47 5.15 -10.69 -0.84
N ASP A 48 6.15 -9.81 -0.81
CA ASP A 48 7.47 -10.06 -0.23
C ASP A 48 7.38 -10.32 1.29
N ALA A 49 6.46 -9.63 1.97
CA ALA A 49 6.13 -9.89 3.37
C ALA A 49 5.25 -11.14 3.59
N GLY A 50 4.90 -11.89 2.53
CA GLY A 50 4.02 -13.06 2.60
C GLY A 50 2.54 -12.73 2.77
N ILE A 51 2.17 -11.45 2.73
CA ILE A 51 0.79 -10.96 2.87
C ILE A 51 0.17 -10.84 1.48
N SER A 52 -0.84 -11.67 1.20
CA SER A 52 -1.48 -11.68 -0.11
C SER A 52 -2.63 -10.66 -0.18
N PRO A 53 -2.60 -9.66 -1.08
CA PRO A 53 -3.75 -8.81 -1.34
C PRO A 53 -4.87 -9.54 -2.11
N TYR A 54 -4.63 -10.77 -2.56
CA TYR A 54 -5.58 -11.61 -3.29
C TYR A 54 -6.37 -12.54 -2.38
N ALA A 55 -7.63 -12.79 -2.76
CA ALA A 55 -8.40 -13.91 -2.22
C ALA A 55 -7.84 -15.25 -2.73
N ARG A 56 -8.15 -16.36 -2.04
CA ARG A 56 -7.60 -17.71 -2.34
C ARG A 56 -7.61 -18.06 -3.83
N LEU A 57 -8.71 -17.78 -4.54
CA LEU A 57 -8.86 -18.09 -5.97
C LEU A 57 -8.05 -17.13 -6.86
N THR A 58 -8.03 -15.84 -6.53
CA THR A 58 -7.38 -14.80 -7.32
C THR A 58 -5.87 -14.73 -7.11
N LYS A 59 -5.31 -15.52 -6.18
CA LYS A 59 -3.86 -15.78 -6.08
C LYS A 59 -3.28 -16.35 -7.38
N ARG A 60 -4.04 -17.18 -8.10
CA ARG A 60 -3.62 -17.82 -9.36
C ARG A 60 -4.24 -17.19 -10.59
N VAL A 61 -5.39 -16.53 -10.43
CA VAL A 61 -6.10 -15.82 -11.49
C VAL A 61 -6.05 -14.32 -11.22
N ASN A 62 -4.97 -13.68 -11.67
CA ASN A 62 -4.79 -12.24 -11.61
C ASN A 62 -4.00 -11.73 -12.81
N CYS A 63 -4.07 -10.42 -13.07
CA CYS A 63 -3.36 -9.77 -14.18
C CYS A 63 -1.85 -9.56 -13.93
N GLY A 64 -1.29 -10.09 -12.83
CA GLY A 64 0.12 -9.92 -12.49
C GLY A 64 0.55 -8.49 -12.19
N GLY A 65 -0.37 -7.60 -11.81
CA GLY A 65 -0.06 -6.22 -11.45
C GLY A 65 -0.32 -5.16 -12.53
N ARG A 66 -0.90 -5.55 -13.68
CA ARG A 66 -1.20 -4.65 -14.82
C ARG A 66 -2.36 -3.66 -14.62
N GLY A 67 -2.99 -3.64 -13.45
CA GLY A 67 -4.14 -2.77 -13.18
C GLY A 67 -5.46 -3.18 -13.84
N LEU A 68 -5.57 -4.39 -14.42
CA LEU A 68 -6.71 -4.77 -15.29
C LEU A 68 -7.83 -5.56 -14.60
N CYS A 69 -7.53 -6.23 -13.48
CA CYS A 69 -8.45 -7.25 -12.92
C CYS A 69 -9.11 -6.87 -11.59
N ALA A 70 -8.74 -5.73 -11.00
CA ALA A 70 -9.18 -5.27 -9.67
C ALA A 70 -8.94 -6.22 -8.48
N THR A 71 -8.37 -7.40 -8.68
CA THR A 71 -8.19 -8.40 -7.62
C THR A 71 -7.10 -8.03 -6.60
N CYS A 72 -6.24 -7.04 -6.91
CA CYS A 72 -5.24 -6.48 -6.00
C CYS A 72 -5.81 -5.34 -5.11
N GLY A 73 -7.13 -5.18 -5.06
CA GLY A 73 -7.81 -4.11 -4.32
C GLY A 73 -7.54 -4.10 -2.81
N VAL A 74 -7.17 -2.93 -2.27
CA VAL A 74 -6.95 -2.62 -0.84
C VAL A 74 -7.63 -1.30 -0.48
N ARG A 75 -8.07 -1.11 0.76
CA ARG A 75 -8.55 0.20 1.25
C ARG A 75 -7.41 0.94 1.91
N VAL A 76 -7.14 2.17 1.50
CA VAL A 76 -6.22 3.06 2.23
C VAL A 76 -7.03 3.77 3.32
N ARG A 77 -6.56 3.71 4.56
CA ARG A 77 -7.23 4.28 5.74
C ARG A 77 -6.61 5.60 6.19
N SER A 78 -5.30 5.76 6.02
CA SER A 78 -4.55 6.96 6.41
C SER A 78 -3.19 6.97 5.70
N GLY A 79 -2.57 8.14 5.56
CA GLY A 79 -1.29 8.29 4.87
C GLY A 79 -1.41 8.11 3.36
N GLU A 80 -2.50 8.63 2.78
CA GLU A 80 -2.74 8.52 1.35
C GLU A 80 -1.61 9.22 0.55
N PRO A 81 -0.91 8.49 -0.34
CA PRO A 81 0.04 9.11 -1.25
C PRO A 81 -0.73 10.08 -2.15
N THR A 82 -0.09 11.18 -2.55
CA THR A 82 -0.74 12.22 -3.35
C THR A 82 -1.35 11.59 -4.61
N PRO A 83 -2.67 11.73 -4.83
CA PRO A 83 -3.35 11.04 -5.93
C PRO A 83 -2.89 11.59 -7.28
N ASP A 84 -2.29 10.75 -8.12
CA ASP A 84 -1.81 11.14 -9.47
C ASP A 84 -2.75 10.65 -10.59
N HIS A 85 -3.76 9.84 -10.27
CA HIS A 85 -4.69 9.24 -11.25
C HIS A 85 -6.17 9.43 -10.89
N TRP A 86 -7.07 9.53 -11.88
CA TRP A 86 -8.50 9.83 -11.64
C TRP A 86 -9.27 8.76 -10.84
N HIS A 87 -8.81 7.51 -10.83
CA HIS A 87 -9.33 6.47 -9.91
C HIS A 87 -9.05 6.81 -8.45
N ASP A 88 -8.01 7.60 -8.21
CA ASP A 88 -7.47 7.83 -6.90
C ASP A 88 -8.31 8.85 -6.13
N ASP A 89 -8.75 9.91 -6.82
CA ASP A 89 -9.72 10.89 -6.33
C ASP A 89 -11.07 10.21 -6.01
N LEU A 90 -11.54 9.31 -6.88
CA LEU A 90 -12.81 8.60 -6.68
C LEU A 90 -12.74 7.65 -5.49
N ALA A 91 -11.63 6.94 -5.31
CA ALA A 91 -11.46 6.03 -4.20
C ALA A 91 -11.27 6.75 -2.85
N ALA A 92 -10.61 7.93 -2.85
CA ALA A 92 -10.52 8.79 -1.67
C ALA A 92 -11.88 9.43 -1.30
N ARG A 93 -12.66 9.90 -2.29
CA ARG A 93 -13.99 10.51 -2.07
C ARG A 93 -15.10 9.51 -1.77
N PHE A 94 -15.03 8.29 -2.27
CA PHE A 94 -16.13 7.32 -2.20
C PHE A 94 -15.75 5.99 -1.51
N GLY A 95 -14.52 5.86 -0.98
CA GLY A 95 -14.09 4.68 -0.22
C GLY A 95 -13.90 3.40 -1.04
N TYR A 96 -13.70 3.51 -2.36
CA TYR A 96 -13.45 2.36 -3.22
C TYR A 96 -12.05 1.77 -3.01
N PRO A 97 -11.88 0.44 -3.10
CA PRO A 97 -10.55 -0.17 -3.02
C PRO A 97 -9.61 0.35 -4.11
N ARG A 98 -8.42 0.78 -3.72
CA ARG A 98 -7.31 1.12 -4.61
C ARG A 98 -6.59 -0.14 -5.06
N LEU A 99 -6.01 -0.10 -6.25
CA LEU A 99 -5.21 -1.20 -6.76
C LEU A 99 -3.83 -1.14 -6.12
N SER A 100 -3.52 -2.02 -5.16
CA SER A 100 -2.17 -2.10 -4.55
C SER A 100 -1.06 -2.23 -5.59
N CYS A 101 -1.37 -2.79 -6.75
CA CYS A 101 -0.48 -2.93 -7.89
C CYS A 101 -0.24 -1.65 -8.70
N GLN A 102 -0.92 -0.55 -8.37
CA GLN A 102 -0.77 0.77 -8.97
C GLN A 102 -0.48 1.84 -7.91
N LEU A 103 -0.25 1.41 -6.66
CA LEU A 103 0.09 2.29 -5.54
C LEU A 103 1.57 2.15 -5.22
N ARG A 104 2.24 3.29 -5.06
CA ARG A 104 3.61 3.37 -4.52
C ARG A 104 3.57 3.83 -3.08
N VAL A 105 4.54 3.35 -2.30
CA VAL A 105 4.77 3.80 -0.93
C VAL A 105 5.66 5.02 -1.00
N ASP A 106 5.08 6.21 -0.89
CA ASP A 106 5.84 7.48 -0.89
C ASP A 106 5.87 8.14 0.51
N GLY A 107 5.27 7.46 1.49
CA GLY A 107 5.17 7.90 2.88
C GLY A 107 4.53 6.83 3.77
N PRO A 108 4.55 7.02 5.10
CA PRO A 108 3.90 6.11 6.04
C PRO A 108 2.40 6.02 5.76
N MET A 109 1.86 4.80 5.70
CA MET A 109 0.45 4.58 5.35
C MET A 109 -0.19 3.43 6.10
N THR A 110 -1.52 3.46 6.20
CA THR A 110 -2.33 2.36 6.73
C THR A 110 -3.26 1.83 5.65
N VAL A 111 -3.19 0.53 5.39
CA VAL A 111 -4.01 -0.16 4.40
C VAL A 111 -4.77 -1.31 5.04
N GLU A 112 -5.92 -1.63 4.48
CA GLU A 112 -6.79 -2.72 4.90
C GLU A 112 -7.03 -3.66 3.73
N LEU A 113 -6.81 -4.95 3.98
CA LEU A 113 -7.15 -6.02 3.05
C LEU A 113 -8.67 -6.15 2.99
N VAL A 114 -9.21 -6.21 1.78
CA VAL A 114 -10.66 -6.32 1.56
C VAL A 114 -11.02 -7.76 1.26
N GLU A 115 -12.02 -8.28 1.97
CA GLU A 115 -12.65 -9.55 1.62
C GLU A 115 -13.26 -9.44 0.21
N LYS A 116 -12.79 -10.30 -0.70
CA LYS A 116 -13.30 -10.32 -2.06
C LYS A 116 -14.30 -11.45 -2.15
N VAL A 117 -15.59 -11.10 -2.09
CA VAL A 117 -16.67 -12.03 -2.44
C VAL A 117 -16.53 -12.32 -3.94
N VAL A 118 -16.08 -13.54 -4.26
CA VAL A 118 -16.10 -14.03 -5.63
C VAL A 118 -17.55 -14.41 -5.94
N TRP A 119 -18.30 -13.51 -6.58
CA TRP A 119 -19.61 -13.83 -7.12
C TRP A 119 -19.43 -14.81 -8.29
N GLY A 120 -19.59 -16.10 -8.00
CA GLY A 120 -19.28 -17.16 -8.96
C GLY A 120 -19.56 -18.57 -8.47
N GLY A 121 -20.64 -18.76 -7.71
CA GLY A 121 -21.29 -20.07 -7.62
C GLY A 121 -22.44 -20.07 -8.63
N ARG A 122 -22.23 -20.69 -9.79
CA ARG A 122 -23.36 -21.12 -10.63
C ARG A 122 -23.75 -22.50 -10.14
N GLU A 123 -24.93 -22.60 -9.56
CA GLU A 123 -25.69 -23.86 -9.50
C GLU A 123 -26.27 -24.20 -10.87
#